data_AF-A0A7X6P6I5-F1
#
_entry.id   AF-A0A7X6P6I5-F1
#
_cell.length_a   1.000
_cell.length_b   1.000
_cell.length_c   1.000
_cell.angle_alpha   90.00
_cell.angle_beta   90.00
_cell.angle_gamma   90.00
#
_symmetry.space_group_name_H-M   'P 1'
#
loop_
_entity.id
_entity.type
_entity.pdbx_description
1 polymer ?
#
loop_
_entity_poly.entity_id
_entity_poly.type
_entity_poly.pdbx_seq_one_letter_code
_entity_poly.pdbx_strand_id
1 'polypeptide(L)' 'MVEFRCRRHNCNKLLLNYYITGVGSNLHLEGIELKCNKCKRVLRLKKYTEQMLIEQSDNGVFKV' A
#
# COMPACT_ATOMS: atom_id res chain seq x y z
N MET A 1 7.73 -7.76 -4.81
CA MET A 1 7.27 -7.19 -3.53
C MET A 1 6.94 -5.72 -3.77
N VAL A 2 5.90 -5.20 -3.12
CA VAL A 2 5.53 -3.77 -3.16
C VAL A 2 5.62 -3.18 -1.76
N GLU A 3 6.32 -2.07 -1.60
CA GLU A 3 6.42 -1.32 -0.35
C GLU A 3 5.32 -0.28 -0.24
N PHE A 4 4.50 -0.35 0.82
CA PHE A 4 3.56 0.71 1.14
C PHE A 4 4.28 1.78 1.93
N ARG A 5 4.41 2.98 1.37
CA ARG A 5 5.06 4.11 2.05
C ARG A 5 4.12 5.27 2.23
N CYS A 6 4.23 5.94 3.37
CA CYS A 6 3.43 7.13 3.63
C CYS A 6 3.76 8.23 2.60
N ARG A 7 2.75 8.68 1.83
CA ARG A 7 2.89 9.65 0.74
C ARG A 7 3.30 11.06 1.19
N ARG A 8 3.22 11.35 2.48
CA ARG A 8 3.60 12.66 3.02
C ARG A 8 5.11 12.84 2.80
N HIS A 9 5.48 13.90 2.07
CA HIS A 9 6.86 14.20 1.66
C HIS A 9 7.88 14.07 2.80
N ASN A 10 7.63 14.70 3.95
CA ASN A 10 8.54 14.66 5.10
C ASN A 10 8.42 13.37 5.95
N CYS A 11 7.59 12.41 5.53
CA CYS A 11 7.37 11.15 6.23
C CYS A 11 8.11 10.00 5.54
N ASN A 12 7.65 9.64 4.33
CA ASN A 12 8.11 8.50 3.51
C ASN A 12 8.33 7.17 4.27
N LYS A 13 7.67 7.01 5.42
CA LYS A 13 7.88 5.85 6.29
C LYS A 13 7.20 4.62 5.70
N LEU A 14 7.91 3.49 5.75
CA LEU A 14 7.35 2.17 5.43
C LEU A 14 6.20 1.84 6.39
N LEU A 15 5.07 1.42 5.82
CA LEU A 15 3.86 1.04 6.54
C LEU A 15 3.64 -0.47 6.50
N LEU A 16 3.87 -1.10 5.35
CA LEU A 16 3.62 -2.51 5.09
C LEU A 16 4.47 -2.98 3.91
N ASN A 17 4.95 -4.22 3.95
CA ASN A 17 5.46 -4.92 2.79
C ASN A 17 4.38 -5.86 2.26
N TYR A 18 4.05 -5.72 0.98
CA TYR A 18 3.12 -6.59 0.29
C TYR A 18 3.87 -7.56 -0.63
N TYR A 19 3.69 -8.85 -0.41
CA TYR A 19 4.29 -9.90 -1.22
C TYR A 19 3.28 -10.35 -2.27
N ILE A 20 3.65 -10.20 -3.54
CA ILE A 20 2.79 -10.53 -4.68
C ILE A 20 2.50 -12.02 -4.66
N THR A 21 1.22 -12.37 -4.71
CA THR A 21 0.71 -13.73 -4.65
C THR A 21 0.53 -14.36 -6.03
N GLY A 22 0.37 -13.54 -7.07
CA GLY A 22 0.11 -14.00 -8.44
C GLY A 22 -1.37 -14.30 -8.72
N VAL A 23 -2.28 -14.02 -7.78
CA VAL A 23 -3.73 -14.25 -7.90
C VAL A 23 -4.45 -12.93 -8.26
N GLY A 24 -3.81 -12.13 -9.12
CA GLY A 24 -3.90 -10.67 -9.20
C GLY A 24 -5.28 -10.01 -9.30
N SER A 25 -6.30 -10.72 -9.78
CA SER A 25 -7.67 -10.20 -9.95
C SER A 25 -8.60 -10.47 -8.76
N ASN A 26 -8.33 -11.48 -7.93
CA ASN A 26 -9.26 -11.92 -6.88
C ASN A 26 -8.86 -11.47 -5.46
N LEU A 27 -7.63 -10.99 -5.27
CA LEU A 27 -7.19 -10.53 -3.95
C LEU A 27 -7.64 -9.10 -3.71
N HIS A 28 -8.78 -8.96 -3.04
CA HIS A 28 -9.29 -7.68 -2.55
C HIS A 28 -8.66 -7.34 -1.21
N LEU A 29 -7.86 -6.28 -1.17
CA LEU A 29 -7.25 -5.73 0.06
C LEU A 29 -8.23 -4.81 0.79
N GLU A 30 -9.46 -5.29 0.96
CA GLU A 30 -10.52 -4.58 1.68
C GLU A 30 -10.37 -4.76 3.20
N GLY A 31 -10.75 -3.73 3.95
CA GLY A 31 -10.73 -3.78 5.42
C GLY A 31 -9.36 -3.57 6.06
N ILE A 32 -8.30 -3.34 5.27
CA ILE A 32 -6.98 -3.00 5.80
C ILE A 32 -6.92 -1.50 6.15
N GLU A 33 -6.64 -1.22 7.42
CA GLU A 33 -6.31 0.11 7.93
C GLU A 33 -4.84 0.15 8.38
N LEU A 34 -4.09 1.15 7.90
CA LEU A 34 -2.70 1.37 8.26
C LEU A 34 -2.56 2.75 8.90
N LYS A 35 -2.01 2.81 10.11
CA LYS A 35 -1.68 4.07 10.79
C LYS A 35 -0.18 4.33 10.75
N CYS A 36 0.22 5.44 10.13
CA CYS A 36 1.61 5.86 10.16
C CYS A 36 1.99 6.34 11.57
N ASN A 37 2.91 5.66 12.24
CA ASN A 37 3.34 6.06 13.59
C ASN A 37 4.14 7.38 13.63
N LYS A 38 4.74 7.81 12.51
CA LYS A 38 5.48 9.08 12.39
C LYS A 38 4.56 10.28 12.22
N CYS A 39 3.71 10.29 11.19
CA CYS A 39 2.85 11.44 10.87
C CYS A 39 1.39 11.31 11.36
N LYS A 40 1.06 10.19 12.03
CA LYS A 40 -0.26 9.83 12.58
C LYS A 40 -1.40 9.71 11.56
N ARG A 41 -1.11 9.86 10.26
CA ARG A 41 -2.08 9.65 9.17
C ARG A 41 -2.57 8.21 9.17
N VAL A 42 -3.88 8.05 9.03
CA VAL A 42 -4.54 6.76 8.85
C VAL A 42 -4.88 6.61 7.37
N LEU A 43 -4.55 5.45 6.81
CA LEU A 43 -4.90 5.03 5.47
C LEU A 43 -5.89 3.87 5.57
N ARG A 44 -6.94 3.90 4.76
CA ARG A 44 -7.86 2.77 4.59
C ARG A 44 -7.87 2.37 3.12
N LEU A 45 -7.49 1.12 2.85
CA LEU A 45 -7.62 0.55 1.51
C LEU A 45 -9.07 0.11 1.32
N LYS A 46 -9.72 0.65 0.30
CA LYS A 46 -11.07 0.28 -0.11
C LYS A 46 -11.00 -0.17 -1.56
N LYS A 47 -11.43 -1.40 -1.84
CA LYS A 47 -11.51 -1.97 -3.19
C LYS A 47 -10.19 -1.99 -3.98
N TYR A 48 -9.06 -2.16 -3.29
CA TYR A 48 -7.76 -2.32 -3.97
C TYR A 48 -7.56 -3.78 -4.35
N THR A 49 -7.25 -4.05 -5.61
CA THR A 49 -6.77 -5.35 -6.07
C THR A 49 -5.25 -5.39 -6.09
N GLU A 50 -4.66 -6.59 -6.08
CA GLU A 50 -3.22 -6.77 -6.28
C GLU A 50 -2.73 -6.15 -7.60
N GLN A 51 -3.49 -6.31 -8.69
CA GLN A 51 -3.17 -5.70 -9.97
C GLN A 51 -3.08 -4.16 -9.88
N MET A 52 -4.05 -3.51 -9.21
CA MET A 52 -4.02 -2.06 -9.01
C MET A 52 -2.79 -1.60 -8.21
N LEU A 53 -2.33 -2.39 -7.23
CA LEU A 53 -1.11 -2.07 -6.49
C LEU A 53 0.13 -2.11 -7.36
N ILE A 54 0.23 -3.12 -8.23
CA ILE A 54 1.38 -3.27 -9.13
C ILE A 54 1.40 -2.11 -10.12
N GLU A 55 0.29 -1.82 -10.78
CA GLU A 55 0.17 -0.75 -11.77
C GLU A 55 0.41 0.65 -11.21
N GLN A 56 -0.01 0.90 -9.96
CA GLN A 56 0.16 2.20 -9.31
C GLN A 56 1.47 2.30 -8.49
N SER A 57 2.24 1.24 -8.41
CA SER A 57 3.55 1.27 -7.77
C SER A 57 4.59 1.87 -8.72
N ASP A 58 5.46 2.72 -8.18
CA ASP A 58 6.60 3.29 -8.89
C ASP A 58 7.88 2.64 -8.35
N ASN A 59 8.58 1.88 -9.19
CA ASN A 59 9.75 1.07 -8.82
C ASN A 59 9.52 0.21 -7.56
N GLY A 60 8.35 -0.42 -7.45
CA GLY A 60 7.98 -1.27 -6.32
C GLY A 60 7.56 -0.50 -5.06
N VAL A 61 7.40 0.83 -5.13
CA VAL A 61 6.90 1.66 -4.03
C VAL A 61 5.50 2.16 -4.34
N PHE A 62 4.55 1.82 -3.48
CA PHE A 62 3.18 2.33 -3.52
C PHE A 62 2.99 3.40 -2.44
N LYS A 63 2.79 4.65 -2.85
CA LYS A 63 2.66 5.80 -1.94
C LYS A 63 1.21 6.02 -1.52
N VAL A 64 0.98 6.02 -0.20
CA VAL A 64 -0.35 6.04 0.42
C VAL A 64 -0.55 7.12 1.48
#